data_AF-D4L3R2-F1
#
_entry.id   AF-D4L3R2-F1
#
_cell.length_a   1.000
_cell.length_b   1.000
_cell.length_c   1.000
_cell.angle_alpha   90.00
_cell.angle_beta   90.00
_cell.angle_gamma   90.00
#
_symmetry.space_group_name_H-M   'P 1'
#
loop_
_entity.id
_entity.type
_entity.pdbx_description
1 polymer ?
#
loop_
_entity_poly.entity_id
_entity_poly.type
_entity_poly.pdbx_seq_one_letter_code
_entity_poly.pdbx_strand_id
1 'polypeptide(L)'
;MIQTAEDKVKEYCQCIRREIEHWKVINQNGCNDPFWSDGCNMNLTRNHIIYYQSKIHEICTENQLPLPEECYFSIPPEVDNNYMANLKQKPRVERLRQLGRIMTGRIYQYDENQMSLF
;
A
#
# COMPACT_ATOMS: atom_id res chain seq x y z
N MET A 1 24.33 6.10 16.91
CA MET A 1 24.19 7.28 16.01
C MET A 1 22.79 7.81 16.17
N ILE A 2 22.62 9.11 16.35
CA ILE A 2 21.29 9.75 16.41
C ILE A 2 20.82 9.91 14.96
N GLN A 3 19.63 9.40 14.63
CA GLN A 3 19.06 9.51 13.29
C GLN A 3 18.55 10.93 13.06
N THR A 4 18.94 11.58 11.96
CA THR A 4 18.53 12.96 11.66
C THR A 4 17.11 13.02 11.06
N ALA A 5 16.57 14.24 10.89
CA ALA A 5 15.30 14.45 10.20
C ALA A 5 15.37 13.98 8.73
N GLU A 6 16.47 14.28 8.05
CA GLU A 6 16.73 13.87 6.67
C GLU A 6 16.84 12.35 6.54
N ASP A 7 17.47 11.68 7.50
CA ASP A 7 17.55 10.21 7.51
C ASP A 7 16.16 9.57 7.62
N LYS A 8 15.28 10.13 8.48
CA LYS A 8 13.89 9.65 8.61
C LYS A 8 13.08 9.90 7.33
N VAL A 9 13.23 11.07 6.72
CA VAL A 9 12.57 11.36 5.43
C VAL A 9 13.03 10.34 4.37
N LYS A 10 14.33 10.08 4.26
CA LYS A 10 14.86 9.05 3.35
C LYS A 10 14.29 7.66 3.61
N GLU A 11 14.18 7.27 4.87
CA GLU A 11 13.58 5.99 5.26
C GLU A 11 12.12 5.90 4.80
N TYR A 12 11.30 6.92 5.09
CA TYR A 12 9.90 6.95 4.66
C TYR A 12 9.74 6.99 3.13
N CYS A 13 10.61 7.70 2.41
CA CYS A 13 10.65 7.67 0.95
C CYS A 13 10.89 6.24 0.40
N GLN A 14 11.78 5.47 1.03
CA GLN A 14 12.02 4.07 0.66
C GLN A 14 10.82 3.18 1.02
N CYS A 15 10.21 3.41 2.18
CA CYS A 15 8.99 2.70 2.59
C CYS A 15 7.84 2.93 1.59
N ILE A 16 7.61 4.18 1.15
CA ILE A 16 6.57 4.48 0.14
C ILE A 16 6.78 3.67 -1.14
N ARG A 17 8.00 3.69 -1.71
CA ARG A 17 8.30 2.92 -2.93
C ARG A 17 8.08 1.42 -2.73
N ARG A 18 8.52 0.89 -1.59
CA ARG A 18 8.35 -0.53 -1.25
C ARG A 18 6.88 -0.91 -1.12
N GLU A 19 6.08 -0.10 -0.43
CA GLU A 19 4.64 -0.34 -0.26
C GLU A 19 3.90 -0.24 -1.60
N ILE A 20 4.24 0.72 -2.46
CA ILE A 20 3.65 0.80 -3.81
C ILE A 20 3.94 -0.48 -4.61
N GLU A 21 5.19 -0.95 -4.61
CA GLU A 21 5.54 -2.20 -5.29
C GLU A 21 4.83 -3.40 -4.66
N HIS A 22 4.74 -3.44 -3.34
CA HIS A 22 4.03 -4.51 -2.63
C HIS A 22 2.53 -4.55 -3.00
N TRP A 23 1.88 -3.38 -3.10
CA TRP A 23 0.50 -3.27 -3.54
C TRP A 23 0.30 -3.87 -4.93
N LYS A 24 1.20 -3.56 -5.88
CA LYS A 24 1.16 -4.11 -7.25
C LYS A 24 1.35 -5.63 -7.26
N VAL A 25 2.33 -6.14 -6.51
CA VAL A 25 2.59 -7.58 -6.39
C VAL A 25 1.37 -8.31 -5.84
N ILE A 26 0.70 -7.78 -4.81
CA ILE A 26 -0.53 -8.39 -4.27
C ILE A 26 -1.64 -8.32 -5.31
N ASN A 27 -1.84 -7.18 -5.98
CA ASN A 27 -2.87 -7.03 -6.99
C ASN A 27 -2.72 -8.01 -8.17
N GLN A 28 -1.48 -8.31 -8.55
CA GLN A 28 -1.17 -9.21 -9.66
C GLN A 28 -1.21 -10.70 -9.26
N ASN A 29 -0.64 -11.04 -8.09
CA ASN A 29 -0.34 -12.43 -7.72
C ASN A 29 -1.10 -12.94 -6.50
N GLY A 30 -1.69 -12.03 -5.73
CA GLY A 30 -2.20 -12.27 -4.39
C GLY A 30 -1.09 -12.33 -3.34
N CYS A 31 -1.50 -12.47 -2.07
CA CYS A 31 -0.62 -12.67 -0.93
C CYS A 31 -0.83 -14.08 -0.32
N ASN A 32 -0.16 -14.33 0.81
CA ASN A 32 -0.24 -15.59 1.53
C ASN A 32 -0.83 -15.44 2.95
N ASP A 33 -1.48 -14.32 3.26
CA ASP A 33 -2.08 -14.10 4.58
C ASP A 33 -3.17 -15.15 4.86
N PRO A 34 -3.05 -16.00 5.89
CA PRO A 34 -4.01 -17.08 6.11
C PRO A 34 -5.37 -16.59 6.62
N PHE A 35 -5.44 -15.37 7.14
CA PHE A 35 -6.61 -14.81 7.81
C PHE A 35 -7.26 -13.67 7.03
N TRP A 36 -6.53 -12.99 6.14
CA TRP A 36 -7.00 -11.82 5.40
C TRP A 36 -6.95 -12.02 3.88
N SER A 37 -7.92 -11.39 3.19
CA SER A 37 -7.98 -11.39 1.74
C SER A 37 -6.83 -10.56 1.14
N ASP A 38 -6.66 -10.66 -0.17
CA ASP A 38 -5.70 -9.79 -0.88
C ASP A 38 -6.11 -8.33 -0.78
N GLY A 39 -7.40 -8.03 -0.90
CA GLY A 39 -7.94 -6.68 -0.77
C GLY A 39 -7.65 -6.01 0.57
N CYS A 40 -7.80 -6.74 1.68
CA CYS A 40 -7.44 -6.23 3.01
C CYS A 40 -5.95 -5.89 3.10
N ASN A 41 -5.08 -6.74 2.57
CA ASN A 41 -3.63 -6.51 2.57
C ASN A 41 -3.24 -5.32 1.67
N MET A 42 -3.90 -5.18 0.51
CA MET A 42 -3.71 -4.02 -0.36
C MET A 42 -4.14 -2.71 0.32
N ASN A 43 -5.27 -2.69 1.02
CA ASN A 43 -5.71 -1.51 1.76
C ASN A 43 -4.81 -1.19 2.96
N LEU A 44 -4.21 -2.20 3.60
CA LEU A 44 -3.21 -1.99 4.65
C LEU A 44 -1.96 -1.29 4.09
N THR A 45 -1.42 -1.79 2.98
CA THR A 45 -0.29 -1.17 2.27
C THR A 45 -0.61 0.25 1.79
N ARG A 46 -1.84 0.48 1.29
CA ARG A 46 -2.33 1.83 0.97
C ARG A 46 -2.28 2.76 2.18
N ASN A 47 -2.72 2.30 3.34
CA ASN A 47 -2.70 3.09 4.57
C ASN A 47 -1.28 3.41 5.04
N HIS A 48 -0.32 2.49 4.86
CA HIS A 48 1.08 2.75 5.12
C HIS A 48 1.63 3.89 4.24
N ILE A 49 1.32 3.89 2.94
CA ILE A 49 1.73 4.98 2.02
C ILE A 49 1.21 6.34 2.51
N ILE A 50 -0.08 6.43 2.83
CA ILE A 50 -0.71 7.65 3.36
C ILE A 50 0.00 8.10 4.65
N TYR A 51 0.26 7.16 5.55
CA TYR A 51 0.94 7.45 6.81
C TYR A 51 2.35 8.01 6.58
N TYR A 52 3.14 7.38 5.70
CA TYR A 52 4.51 7.84 5.41
C TYR A 52 4.52 9.20 4.71
N GLN A 53 3.63 9.44 3.74
CA GLN A 53 3.49 10.76 3.12
C GLN A 53 3.17 11.83 4.17
N SER A 54 2.20 11.57 5.06
CA SER A 54 1.86 12.47 6.17
C SER A 54 3.05 12.74 7.09
N LYS A 55 3.84 11.71 7.42
CA LYS A 55 5.01 11.85 8.29
C LYS A 55 6.14 12.63 7.64
N ILE A 56 6.36 12.47 6.34
CA ILE A 56 7.31 13.30 5.59
C ILE A 56 6.86 14.76 5.61
N HIS A 57 5.57 15.05 5.38
CA HIS A 57 5.05 16.42 5.46
C HIS A 57 5.28 17.07 6.82
N GLU A 58 5.01 16.34 7.91
CA GLU A 58 5.25 16.79 9.29
C GLU A 58 6.73 17.13 9.51
N ILE A 59 7.62 16.17 9.23
CA ILE A 59 9.07 16.34 9.44
C ILE A 59 9.62 17.47 8.58
N CYS A 60 9.27 17.54 7.29
CA CYS A 60 9.76 18.58 6.39
C CYS A 60 9.27 19.97 6.82
N THR A 61 8.03 20.10 7.28
CA THR A 61 7.49 21.37 7.76
C THR A 61 8.20 21.84 9.02
N GLU A 62 8.36 20.96 10.02
CA GLU A 62 9.00 21.29 11.29
C GLU A 62 10.48 21.68 11.12
N ASN A 63 11.17 21.01 10.21
CA ASN A 63 12.62 21.17 9.99
C ASN A 63 12.97 22.06 8.79
N GLN A 64 11.96 22.69 8.15
CA GLN A 64 12.12 23.50 6.92
C GLN A 64 12.89 22.78 5.80
N LEU A 65 12.65 21.49 5.63
CA LEU A 65 13.24 20.67 4.57
C LEU A 65 12.36 20.72 3.31
N PRO A 66 12.95 20.57 2.12
CA PRO A 66 12.17 20.41 0.89
C PRO A 66 11.36 19.10 0.94
N LEU A 67 10.15 19.14 0.36
CA LEU A 67 9.34 17.94 0.17
C LEU A 67 9.95 17.08 -0.95
N PRO A 68 10.15 15.78 -0.71
CA PRO A 68 10.69 14.87 -1.71
C PRO A 68 9.57 14.41 -2.68
N GLU A 69 9.96 13.79 -3.81
CA GLU A 69 9.02 13.46 -4.91
C GLU A 69 7.91 12.46 -4.51
N GLU A 70 8.20 11.59 -3.55
CA GLU A 70 7.32 10.49 -3.12
C GLU A 70 6.06 10.99 -2.41
N CYS A 71 6.09 12.23 -1.89
CA CYS A 71 4.90 12.92 -1.41
C CYS A 71 3.88 13.22 -2.51
N TYR A 72 4.30 13.22 -3.77
CA TYR A 72 3.44 13.50 -4.93
C TYR A 72 3.05 12.24 -5.72
N PHE A 73 3.54 11.06 -5.31
CA PHE A 73 3.10 9.80 -5.90
C PHE A 73 1.60 9.60 -5.62
N SER A 74 0.87 9.12 -6.63
CA SER A 74 -0.54 8.77 -6.44
C SER A 74 -0.68 7.69 -5.36
N ILE A 75 -1.74 7.82 -4.57
CA ILE A 75 -2.11 6.77 -3.62
C ILE A 75 -2.83 5.68 -4.41
N PRO A 76 -2.45 4.39 -4.26
CA PRO A 76 -3.19 3.31 -4.89
C PRO A 76 -4.69 3.35 -4.54
N PRO A 77 -5.58 2.96 -5.47
CA PRO A 77 -7.01 3.01 -5.21
C PRO A 77 -7.37 2.12 -4.02
N GLU A 78 -8.39 2.53 -3.28
CA GLU A 78 -9.01 1.65 -2.29
C GLU A 78 -9.68 0.48 -3.03
N VAL A 79 -9.49 -0.72 -2.49
CA VAL A 79 -10.03 -1.95 -3.09
C VAL A 79 -11.07 -2.59 -2.17
N ASP A 80 -11.92 -3.43 -2.75
CA ASP A 80 -12.85 -4.26 -1.99
C ASP A 80 -12.09 -5.13 -0.97
N ASN A 81 -12.45 -5.05 0.31
CA ASN A 81 -11.85 -5.84 1.38
C ASN A 81 -12.01 -7.35 1.21
N ASN A 82 -12.86 -7.84 0.31
CA ASN A 82 -12.94 -9.27 0.01
C ASN A 82 -12.30 -9.63 -1.33
N TYR A 83 -11.62 -8.69 -1.99
CA TYR A 83 -10.89 -8.94 -3.23
C TYR A 83 -9.83 -10.04 -3.06
N MET A 84 -9.74 -10.92 -4.06
CA MET A 84 -8.73 -11.96 -4.16
C MET A 84 -8.16 -11.99 -5.57
N ALA A 85 -6.88 -11.63 -5.69
CA ALA A 85 -6.16 -11.59 -6.95
C ALA A 85 -5.92 -13.00 -7.50
N ASN A 86 -5.78 -13.99 -6.61
CA ASN A 86 -5.49 -15.37 -7.00
C ASN A 86 -6.50 -16.38 -6.42
N LEU A 87 -7.54 -16.66 -7.22
CA LEU A 87 -8.56 -17.67 -6.88
C LEU A 87 -8.06 -19.12 -7.00
N LYS A 88 -6.83 -19.35 -7.49
CA LYS A 88 -6.25 -20.71 -7.61
C LYS A 88 -5.68 -21.22 -6.27
N GLN A 89 -5.52 -20.36 -5.27
CA GLN A 89 -5.11 -20.72 -3.90
C GLN A 89 -6.24 -21.44 -3.13
N LYS A 90 -6.75 -22.55 -3.66
CA LYS A 90 -8.02 -23.20 -3.22
C LYS A 90 -8.16 -23.36 -1.69
N PRO A 91 -7.16 -23.88 -0.94
CA PRO A 91 -7.33 -24.05 0.51
C PRO A 91 -7.51 -22.72 1.27
N ARG A 92 -6.86 -21.64 0.82
CA ARG A 92 -6.99 -20.30 1.41
C ARG A 92 -8.32 -19.66 1.02
N VAL A 93 -8.65 -19.75 -0.27
CA VAL A 93 -9.91 -19.27 -0.86
C VAL A 93 -11.13 -19.88 -0.16
N GLU A 94 -11.15 -21.20 0.03
CA GLU A 94 -12.26 -21.90 0.69
C GLU A 94 -12.39 -21.51 2.16
N ARG A 95 -11.26 -21.39 2.88
CA ARG A 95 -11.25 -20.93 4.27
C ARG A 95 -11.83 -19.53 4.42
N LEU A 96 -11.38 -18.57 3.60
CA LEU A 96 -11.88 -17.20 3.64
C LEU A 96 -13.38 -17.14 3.31
N ARG A 97 -13.84 -17.96 2.36
CA ARG A 97 -15.26 -18.09 2.03
C ARG A 97 -16.10 -18.60 3.21
N GLN A 98 -15.61 -19.60 3.95
CA GLN A 98 -16.30 -20.12 5.14
C GLN A 98 -16.43 -19.07 6.25
N LEU A 99 -15.49 -18.12 6.32
CA LEU A 99 -15.53 -16.98 7.24
C LEU A 99 -16.45 -15.84 6.77
N GLY A 100 -17.27 -16.06 5.73
CA GLY A 100 -18.24 -15.08 5.24
C GLY A 100 -17.65 -14.00 4.32
N ARG A 101 -16.43 -14.19 3.81
CA ARG A 101 -15.76 -13.21 2.94
C ARG A 101 -16.07 -13.52 1.48
N ILE A 102 -16.91 -12.68 0.86
CA ILE A 102 -17.41 -12.88 -0.51
C ILE A 102 -16.40 -12.36 -1.53
N MET A 103 -15.81 -13.26 -2.31
CA MET A 103 -14.61 -12.93 -3.08
C MET A 103 -14.92 -12.34 -4.46
N THR A 104 -14.30 -11.20 -4.78
CA THR A 104 -14.30 -10.60 -6.13
C THR A 104 -12.95 -10.83 -6.82
N GLY A 105 -12.94 -11.05 -8.14
CA GLY A 105 -11.75 -11.39 -8.92
C GLY A 105 -11.31 -10.32 -9.93
N ARG A 106 -11.66 -9.05 -9.71
CA ARG A 106 -11.33 -7.94 -10.62
C ARG A 106 -9.95 -7.35 -10.31
N ILE A 107 -9.09 -7.23 -11.30
CA ILE A 107 -7.79 -6.55 -11.13
C ILE A 107 -8.03 -5.04 -11.10
N TYR A 108 -7.46 -4.35 -10.11
CA TYR A 108 -7.54 -2.89 -10.02
C TYR A 108 -6.43 -2.25 -10.85
N GLN A 109 -6.73 -1.15 -11.53
CA GLN A 109 -5.72 -0.39 -12.26
C GLN A 109 -5.09 0.65 -11.33
N TYR A 110 -3.77 0.80 -11.42
CA TYR A 110 -3.03 1.82 -10.70
C TYR A 110 -2.00 2.44 -11.65
N ASP A 111 -2.18 3.72 -11.95
CA ASP A 111 -1.24 4.49 -12.77
C ASP A 111 -0.25 5.20 -11.85
N GLU A 112 0.97 4.65 -11.78
CA GLU A 112 2.06 5.20 -10.97
C GLU A 112 2.61 6.53 -11.50
N ASN A 113 2.36 6.84 -12.78
CA ASN A 113 2.81 8.08 -13.40
C ASN A 113 1.82 9.22 -13.17
N GLN A 114 0.62 8.91 -12.70
CA GLN A 114 -0.32 9.92 -12.26
C GLN A 114 0.21 10.53 -10.97
N MET A 115 0.65 11.79 -11.02
CA MET A 115 0.98 12.55 -9.82
C MET A 115 -0.31 13.00 -9.14
N SER A 116 -0.37 12.84 -7.81
CA SER A 116 -1.41 13.43 -6.99
C SER A 116 -0.97 14.83 -6.56
N LEU A 117 -1.38 15.83 -7.31
CA LEU A 117 -1.33 17.22 -6.85
C LEU A 117 -2.60 17.42 -6.02
N PHE A 118 -2.45 17.61 -4.71
CA PHE A 118 -3.56 18.04 -3.85
C PHE A 118 -4.28 19.25 -4.45
#